data_AF-A0A0V0I001-F1
#
_entry.id   AF-A0A0V0I001-F1
#
_cell.length_a   1.000
_cell.length_b   1.000
_cell.length_c   1.000
_cell.angle_alpha   90.00
_cell.angle_beta   90.00
_cell.angle_gamma   90.00
#
_symmetry.space_group_name_H-M   'P 1'
#
loop_
_entity.id
_entity.type
_entity.pdbx_description
1 polymer ?
#
loop_
_entity_poly.entity_id
_entity_poly.type
_entity_poly.pdbx_seq_one_letter_code
_entity_poly.pdbx_strand_id
1 'polypeptide(L)'
;MLKAINCTSITLVPKIPNPSTVKEYRPIECCTVLYKIIAKVLTSRLQEVISSVIREAQSGFIPGRKIADNIILATELVKAYQRKHISPGVWLR
;
A
#
# COMPACT_ATOMS: atom_id res chain seq x y z
N MET A 1 -8.70 -27.08 2.47
CA MET A 1 -8.80 -26.23 3.68
C MET A 1 -10.19 -26.40 4.29
N LEU A 2 -10.30 -26.44 5.62
CA LEU A 2 -11.60 -26.49 6.32
C LEU A 2 -12.44 -25.24 5.97
N LYS A 3 -13.68 -25.44 5.51
CA LYS A 3 -14.63 -24.34 5.16
C LYS A 3 -14.81 -23.32 6.28
N ALA A 4 -14.72 -23.76 7.53
CA ALA A 4 -14.82 -22.90 8.71
C ALA A 4 -13.65 -21.91 8.86
N ILE A 5 -12.49 -22.17 8.25
CA ILE A 5 -11.31 -21.29 8.35
C ILE A 5 -11.35 -20.20 7.28
N ASN A 6 -11.75 -20.58 6.05
CA ASN A 6 -11.83 -19.68 4.90
C ASN A 6 -13.24 -19.10 4.70
N CYS A 7 -13.97 -18.86 5.81
CA CYS A 7 -15.21 -18.12 5.76
C CYS A 7 -14.92 -16.62 5.96
N THR A 8 -15.59 -15.80 5.15
CA THR A 8 -15.50 -14.34 5.21
C THR A 8 -16.91 -13.76 5.23
N SER A 9 -17.13 -12.77 6.08
CA SER A 9 -18.35 -11.97 6.08
C SER A 9 -18.04 -10.60 5.49
N ILE A 10 -18.85 -10.12 4.56
CA ILE A 10 -18.66 -8.79 3.98
C ILE A 10 -19.51 -7.79 4.76
N THR A 11 -18.87 -6.75 5.30
CA THR A 11 -19.53 -5.63 5.96
C THR A 11 -19.36 -4.37 5.12
N LEU A 12 -20.43 -3.60 4.95
CA LEU A 12 -20.39 -2.32 4.23
C LEU A 12 -20.14 -1.17 5.20
N VAL A 13 -19.04 -0.44 5.02
CA VAL A 13 -18.70 0.75 5.82
C VAL A 13 -18.93 2.01 4.97
N PRO A 14 -19.71 2.99 5.43
CA PRO A 14 -19.96 4.22 4.67
C PRO A 14 -18.68 5.03 4.48
N LYS A 15 -18.44 5.56 3.27
CA LYS A 15 -17.34 6.49 2.96
C LYS A 15 -17.71 7.95 3.24
N ILE A 16 -19.00 8.26 3.21
CA ILE A 16 -19.57 9.60 3.40
C ILE A 16 -20.77 9.55 4.35
N PRO A 17 -21.17 10.69 4.96
CA PRO A 17 -22.44 10.79 5.68
C PRO A 17 -23.63 10.56 4.75
N ASN A 18 -24.68 9.89 5.25
CA ASN A 18 -25.94 9.62 4.53
C ASN A 18 -25.75 8.99 3.12
N PRO A 19 -25.10 7.81 3.03
CA PRO A 19 -24.91 7.13 1.77
C PRO A 19 -26.26 6.70 1.14
N SER A 20 -26.43 7.00 -0.14
CA SER A 20 -27.60 6.74 -0.96
C SER A 20 -27.33 5.69 -2.06
N THR A 21 -26.06 5.47 -2.42
CA THR A 21 -25.67 4.51 -3.46
C THR A 21 -24.64 3.50 -2.97
N VAL A 22 -24.63 2.30 -3.57
CA VAL A 22 -23.70 1.21 -3.18
C VAL A 22 -22.22 1.63 -3.33
N LYS A 23 -21.90 2.53 -4.28
CA LYS A 23 -20.53 3.03 -4.53
C LYS A 23 -19.97 3.84 -3.36
N GLU A 24 -20.85 4.41 -2.54
CA GLU A 24 -20.51 5.20 -1.36
C GLU A 24 -20.16 4.34 -0.15
N TYR A 25 -20.31 3.02 -0.26
CA TYR A 25 -19.83 2.08 0.75
C TYR A 25 -18.47 1.51 0.34
N ARG A 26 -17.66 1.19 1.35
CA ARG A 26 -16.46 0.38 1.25
C ARG A 26 -16.81 -1.02 1.77
N PRO A 27 -16.74 -2.07 0.93
CA PRO A 27 -16.84 -3.43 1.44
C PRO A 27 -15.58 -3.75 2.25
N ILE A 28 -15.76 -4.31 3.44
CA ILE A 28 -14.68 -4.83 4.29
C ILE A 28 -14.95 -6.31 4.50
N GLU A 29 -13.95 -7.14 4.17
CA GLU A 29 -14.00 -8.58 4.44
C GLU A 29 -13.56 -8.86 5.87
N CYS A 30 -14.50 -9.33 6.67
CA CYS A 30 -14.28 -9.84 8.02
C CYS A 30 -13.97 -11.34 7.93
N CYS A 31 -12.68 -11.67 7.86
CA CYS A 31 -12.18 -13.05 7.90
C CYS A 31 -11.99 -13.56 9.33
N THR A 32 -11.88 -14.88 9.47
CA THR A 32 -11.66 -15.54 10.76
C THR A 32 -10.34 -15.15 11.41
N VAL A 33 -10.27 -15.24 12.75
CA VAL A 33 -9.03 -14.96 13.50
C VAL A 33 -7.91 -15.89 13.05
N LEU A 34 -8.20 -17.18 12.83
CA LEU A 34 -7.21 -18.14 12.37
C LEU A 34 -6.65 -17.77 10.98
N TYR A 35 -7.50 -17.32 10.06
CA TYR A 35 -7.05 -16.80 8.77
C TYR A 35 -6.08 -15.61 8.95
N LYS A 36 -6.41 -14.67 9.84
CA LYS A 36 -5.55 -13.50 10.14
C LYS A 36 -4.21 -13.91 10.75
N ILE A 37 -4.18 -14.93 11.60
CA ILE A 37 -2.93 -15.47 12.18
C ILE A 37 -2.04 -16.02 11.07
N ILE A 38 -2.58 -16.87 10.19
CA ILE A 38 -1.83 -17.44 9.06
C ILE A 38 -1.30 -16.33 8.15
N ALA A 39 -2.16 -15.37 7.79
CA ALA A 39 -1.76 -14.22 6.99
C ALA A 39 -0.63 -13.43 7.65
N LYS A 40 -0.70 -13.18 8.96
CA LYS A 40 0.34 -12.47 9.71
C LYS A 40 1.68 -13.21 9.70
N VAL A 41 1.68 -14.53 9.90
CA VAL A 41 2.89 -15.36 9.81
C VAL A 41 3.52 -15.24 8.43
N LEU A 42 2.73 -15.35 7.36
CA LEU A 42 3.21 -15.21 5.99
C LEU A 42 3.77 -13.81 5.72
N THR A 43 3.07 -12.76 6.14
CA THR A 43 3.55 -11.38 5.98
C THR A 43 4.86 -11.14 6.71
N SER A 44 5.01 -11.65 7.94
CA SER A 44 6.27 -11.53 8.70
C SER A 44 7.44 -12.18 7.97
N ARG A 45 7.26 -13.36 7.37
CA ARG A 45 8.30 -14.03 6.58
C ARG A 45 8.61 -13.30 5.28
N LEU A 46 7.58 -12.81 4.58
CA LEU A 46 7.79 -12.03 3.35
C LEU A 46 8.50 -10.71 3.61
N GLN A 47 8.28 -10.10 4.77
CA GLN A 47 8.92 -8.84 5.15
C GLN A 47 10.45 -8.94 5.20
N GLU A 48 11.01 -10.12 5.47
CA GLU A 48 12.47 -10.35 5.49
C GLU A 48 13.10 -10.18 4.10
N VAL A 49 12.34 -10.44 3.03
CA VAL A 49 12.84 -10.41 1.65
C VAL A 49 12.27 -9.27 0.81
N ILE A 50 11.15 -8.67 1.23
CA ILE A 50 10.38 -7.72 0.41
C ILE A 50 11.23 -6.53 -0.04
N SER A 51 12.13 -6.04 0.82
CA SER A 51 13.01 -4.89 0.52
C SER A 51 13.96 -5.14 -0.65
N SER A 52 14.32 -6.40 -0.91
CA SER A 52 15.18 -6.78 -2.05
C SER A 52 14.42 -6.91 -3.38
N VAL A 53 13.09 -7.04 -3.32
CA VAL A 53 12.24 -7.32 -4.49
C VAL A 53 11.57 -6.04 -5.01
N ILE A 54 11.35 -5.07 -4.13
CA ILE A 54 10.64 -3.82 -4.45
C ILE A 54 11.62 -2.65 -4.63
N ARG A 55 11.21 -1.63 -5.39
CA ARG A 55 11.99 -0.40 -5.58
C ARG A 55 11.96 0.48 -4.32
N GLU A 56 12.94 1.35 -4.18
CA GLU A 56 13.00 2.35 -3.08
C GLU A 56 11.79 3.29 -3.07
N ALA A 57 11.28 3.64 -4.26
CA ALA A 57 10.07 4.44 -4.40
C ALA A 57 8.79 3.74 -3.90
N GLN A 58 8.84 2.46 -3.50
CA GLN A 58 7.71 1.80 -2.86
C GLN A 58 7.77 2.00 -1.35
N SER A 59 7.08 3.04 -0.86
CA SER A 59 7.06 3.38 0.58
C SER A 59 5.85 2.82 1.34
N GLY A 60 4.77 2.47 0.64
CA GLY A 60 3.54 1.98 1.28
C GLY A 60 3.74 0.60 1.90
N PHE A 61 3.34 0.45 3.17
CA PHE A 61 3.33 -0.83 3.91
C PHE A 61 4.71 -1.47 4.12
N ILE A 62 5.80 -0.70 3.96
CA ILE A 62 7.17 -1.16 4.21
C ILE A 62 7.71 -0.48 5.47
N PRO A 63 8.11 -1.23 6.51
CA PRO A 63 8.63 -0.64 7.73
C PRO A 63 9.88 0.20 7.47
N GLY A 64 9.94 1.36 8.11
CA GLY A 64 11.05 2.31 7.94
C GLY A 64 10.93 3.23 6.73
N ARG A 65 10.04 2.97 5.76
CA ARG A 65 9.81 3.87 4.61
C ARG A 65 8.59 4.76 4.85
N LYS A 66 8.71 6.04 4.52
CA LYS A 66 7.61 7.01 4.69
C LYS A 66 7.18 7.54 3.32
N ILE A 67 5.87 7.74 3.14
CA ILE A 67 5.35 8.32 1.90
C ILE A 67 5.82 9.77 1.68
N ALA A 68 6.15 10.47 2.77
CA ALA A 68 6.72 11.82 2.72
C ALA A 68 8.04 11.85 1.93
N ASP A 69 8.88 10.82 2.03
CA ASP A 69 10.17 10.75 1.33
C ASP A 69 9.97 10.79 -0.19
N ASN A 70 8.95 10.06 -0.68
CA ASN A 70 8.56 10.10 -2.09
C ASN A 70 8.00 11.45 -2.53
N ILE A 71 7.23 12.12 -1.68
CA ILE A 71 6.68 13.46 -1.98
C ILE A 71 7.83 14.46 -2.13
N ILE A 72 8.81 14.40 -1.23
CA ILE A 72 10.01 15.25 -1.28
C ILE A 72 10.80 14.95 -2.56
N LEU A 73 11.07 13.68 -2.84
CA LEU A 73 11.77 13.26 -4.07
C LEU A 73 11.07 13.78 -5.32
N ALA A 74 9.75 13.60 -5.43
CA ALA A 74 8.98 14.10 -6.56
C ALA A 74 9.05 15.63 -6.69
N THR A 75 8.97 16.33 -5.57
CA THR A 75 9.05 17.80 -5.53
C THR A 75 10.42 18.29 -6.02
N GLU A 76 11.51 17.67 -5.58
CA GLU A 76 12.86 18.03 -6.02
C GLU A 76 13.11 17.68 -7.50
N LEU A 77 12.57 16.56 -7.98
CA LEU A 77 12.63 16.19 -9.39
C LEU A 77 11.96 17.25 -10.28
N VAL A 78 10.76 17.71 -9.91
CA VAL A 78 10.05 18.75 -10.67
C VAL A 78 10.81 20.07 -10.67
N LYS A 79 11.35 20.49 -9.52
CA LYS A 79 12.18 21.71 -9.42
C LYS A 79 13.44 21.62 -10.28
N ALA A 80 14.10 20.45 -10.31
CA ALA A 80 15.30 20.23 -11.08
C ALA A 80 15.02 20.27 -12.59
N TYR A 81 13.89 19.70 -13.04
CA TYR A 81 13.45 19.73 -14.44
C TYR A 81 13.23 21.15 -14.99
N GLN A 82 12.87 22.10 -14.13
CA GLN A 82 12.67 23.50 -14.52
C GLN A 82 13.98 24.29 -14.68
N ARG A 83 15.14 23.72 -14.36
CA ARG A 83 16.45 24.39 -14.53
C ARG A 83 16.97 24.17 -15.96
N LYS A 84 17.26 25.28 -16.65
CA LYS A 84 17.64 25.36 -18.08
C LYS A 84 18.91 24.59 -18.53
N HIS A 85 19.67 23.95 -17.63
CA HIS A 85 20.99 23.39 -17.92
C HIS A 85 21.22 21.93 -17.46
N ILE A 86 20.17 21.18 -17.09
CA ILE A 86 20.33 19.79 -16.62
C ILE A 86 19.78 18.84 -17.67
N SER A 87 20.61 17.93 -18.19
CA SER A 87 20.15 16.91 -19.12
C SER A 87 19.19 15.93 -18.40
N PRO A 88 18.02 15.59 -18.98
CA PRO A 88 16.97 14.83 -18.27
C PRO A 88 17.34 13.39 -17.87
N GLY A 89 18.48 12.86 -18.32
CA GLY A 89 18.79 11.41 -18.26
C GLY A 89 19.65 10.93 -17.09
N VAL A 90 20.16 11.81 -16.23
CA VAL A 90 21.22 11.43 -15.26
C VAL A 90 20.68 10.86 -13.93
N TRP A 91 19.41 11.10 -13.59
CA TRP A 91 18.88 10.85 -12.24
C TRP A 91 17.94 9.64 -12.11
N LEU A 92 17.67 8.91 -13.19
CA LEU A 92 16.71 7.78 -13.21
C LEU A 92 17.38 6.39 -13.08
N ARG A 93 18.62 6.31 -12.59
CA ARG A 93 19.26 5.02 -12.25
C ARG A 93 19.02 4.65 -10.80
#